data_AF-A0A924PW63-F1
#
_entry.id   AF-A0A924PW63-F1
#
_cell.length_a   1.000
_cell.length_b   1.000
_cell.length_c   1.000
_cell.angle_alpha   90.00
_cell.angle_beta   90.00
_cell.angle_gamma   90.00
#
_symmetry.space_group_name_H-M   'P 1'
#
loop_
_entity.id
_entity.type
_entity.pdbx_description
1 polymer ?
#
loop_
_entity_poly.entity_id
_entity_poly.type
_entity_poly.pdbx_seq_one_letter_code
_entity_poly.pdbx_strand_id
1 'polypeptide(L)' 'APFIDMGGAWYKGRATDAPTTLSSAGVGLRYDPSPGLHAELYRARTFAGRNVVNPSQSLQDRGWHLVVRADF' A
#
# COMPACT_ATOMS: atom_id res chain seq x y z
N ALA A 1 -13.43 -0.98 -6.06
CA ALA A 1 -12.82 0.14 -6.78
C ALA A 1 -11.37 -0.18 -7.16
N PRO A 2 -10.90 0.21 -8.36
CA PRO A 2 -9.47 0.26 -8.67
C PRO A 2 -8.81 1.43 -7.92
N PHE A 3 -7.51 1.30 -7.60
CA PHE A 3 -6.70 2.38 -7.03
C PHE A 3 -5.27 2.36 -7.58
N ILE A 4 -4.61 3.52 -7.51
CA ILE A 4 -3.19 3.71 -7.81
C ILE A 4 -2.61 4.54 -6.67
N ASP A 5 -1.50 4.08 -6.08
CA ASP A 5 -0.74 4.85 -5.10
C ASP A 5 0.72 5.06 -5.54
N MET A 6 1.27 6.19 -5.11
CA MET A 6 2.66 6.55 -5.35
C MET A 6 3.14 7.48 -4.25
N GLY A 7 4.30 7.16 -3.67
CA GLY A 7 4.90 7.94 -2.61
C GLY A 7 6.42 7.83 -2.65
N GLY A 8 7.11 8.89 -2.23
CA GLY A 8 8.57 8.90 -2.19
C GLY A 8 9.11 9.53 -0.92
N ALA A 9 10.28 9.07 -0.48
CA ALA A 9 10.96 9.56 0.72
C ALA A 9 12.47 9.65 0.48
N TRP A 10 13.09 10.72 0.98
CA TRP A 10 14.54 10.93 0.92
C TRP A 10 15.06 11.73 2.11
N TYR A 11 16.33 11.49 2.47
CA TYR A 11 17.09 12.23 3.46
C TYR A 11 17.65 13.52 2.85
N LYS A 12 17.58 14.64 3.60
CA LYS A 12 18.11 15.95 3.17
C LYS A 12 19.62 16.13 3.39
N GLY A 13 20.23 15.35 4.30
CA GLY A 13 21.62 15.51 4.74
C GLY A 13 22.60 14.42 4.29
N ARG A 14 22.13 13.41 3.55
CA ARG A 14 22.95 12.34 2.98
C ARG A 14 22.26 11.76 1.76
N ALA A 15 23.03 11.06 0.91
CA ALA A 15 22.45 10.28 -0.17
C ALA A 15 21.43 9.28 0.39
N THR A 16 20.28 9.16 -0.26
CA THR A 16 19.25 8.18 0.08
C THR A 16 19.48 6.95 -0.77
N ASP A 17 19.62 5.80 -0.12
CA ASP A 17 19.73 4.53 -0.83
C ASP A 17 18.45 4.27 -1.63
N ALA A 18 18.59 3.83 -2.88
CA ALA A 18 17.46 3.56 -3.74
C ALA A 18 16.62 2.37 -3.20
N PRO A 19 15.29 2.38 -3.37
CA PRO A 19 14.50 3.32 -4.17
C PRO A 19 13.91 4.46 -3.34
N THR A 20 14.02 5.70 -3.86
CA THR A 20 13.41 6.90 -3.26
C THR A 20 11.92 7.06 -3.56
N THR A 21 11.41 6.27 -4.52
CA THR A 21 10.00 6.29 -4.94
C THR A 21 9.44 4.88 -4.94
N LEU A 22 8.27 4.74 -4.36
CA LEU A 22 7.48 3.53 -4.23
C LEU A 22 6.14 3.74 -4.93
N SER A 23 5.64 2.74 -5.65
CA SER A 23 4.35 2.84 -6.33
C SER A 23 3.68 1.49 -6.50
N SER A 24 2.37 1.45 -6.31
CA SER A 24 1.56 0.25 -6.49
C SER A 24 0.20 0.59 -7.11
N ALA A 25 -0.46 -0.42 -7.65
CA ALA A 25 -1.86 -0.34 -8.00
C ALA A 25 -2.57 -1.58 -7.53
N GLY A 26 -3.86 -1.44 -7.26
CA GLY A 26 -4.67 -2.55 -6.84
C GLY A 26 -6.12 -2.41 -7.22
N VAL A 27 -6.85 -3.48 -6.93
CA VAL A 27 -8.31 -3.53 -7.05
C VAL A 27 -8.86 -4.07 -5.75
N GLY A 28 -9.90 -3.41 -5.24
CA GLY A 28 -10.53 -3.79 -3.99
C GLY A 28 -12.05 -3.81 -4.05
N LEU A 29 -12.63 -4.49 -3.08
CA LEU A 29 -14.05 -4.45 -2.74
C LEU A 29 -14.17 -3.74 -1.40
N ARG A 30 -15.09 -2.78 -1.35
CA ARG A 30 -15.47 -2.08 -0.13
C ARG A 30 -16.90 -2.46 0.20
N TYR A 31 -17.16 -2.79 1.46
CA TYR A 31 -18.46 -3.21 1.94
C TYR A 31 -18.76 -2.59 3.30
N ASP A 32 -19.87 -1.85 3.36
CA ASP A 32 -20.38 -1.16 4.55
C ASP A 32 -21.78 -1.72 4.87
N PRO A 33 -21.90 -2.89 5.54
CA PRO A 33 -23.19 -3.55 5.78
C PRO A 33 -24.09 -2.80 6.77
N SER A 34 -23.52 -2.01 7.66
CA SER A 34 -24.26 -1.25 8.68
C SER A 34 -23.46 -0.01 9.12
N PRO A 35 -24.12 1.03 9.66
CA PRO A 35 -23.41 2.09 10.37
C PRO A 35 -22.51 1.49 11.46
N GLY A 36 -21.24 1.88 11.48
CA GLY A 36 -20.26 1.36 12.45
C GLY A 36 -19.49 0.12 12.01
N LEU A 37 -19.83 -0.56 10.90
CA LEU A 37 -19.07 -1.70 10.37
C LEU A 37 -18.55 -1.40 8.96
N HIS A 38 -17.24 -1.45 8.79
CA HIS A 38 -16.55 -1.22 7.53
C HIS A 38 -15.61 -2.38 7.21
N ALA A 39 -15.73 -2.96 6.03
CA ALA A 39 -14.84 -3.99 5.52
C ALA A 39 -14.26 -3.58 4.15
N GLU A 40 -12.95 -3.76 4.00
CA GLU A 40 -12.24 -3.56 2.74
C GLU A 40 -11.31 -4.73 2.47
N LEU A 41 -11.42 -5.31 1.28
CA LEU A 41 -10.51 -6.35 0.79
C LEU A 41 -9.93 -5.88 -0.53
N TYR A 42 -8.61 -5.80 -0.63
CA TYR A 42 -7.95 -5.43 -1.89
C TYR A 42 -6.74 -6.30 -2.20
N ARG A 43 -6.42 -6.35 -3.50
CA ARG A 43 -5.19 -6.95 -4.01
C ARG A 43 -4.36 -5.90 -4.71
N ALA A 44 -3.13 -5.71 -4.26
CA ALA A 44 -2.18 -4.75 -4.79
C ALA A 44 -1.00 -5.43 -5.50
N ARG A 45 -0.43 -4.73 -6.48
CA ARG A 45 0.80 -5.09 -7.18
C ARG A 45 1.72 -3.87 -7.27
N THR A 46 2.97 -4.07 -6.90
CA THR A 46 4.02 -3.04 -6.91
C THR A 46 4.59 -2.84 -8.31
N PHE A 47 4.82 -1.59 -8.72
CA PHE A 47 5.48 -1.25 -9.99
C PHE A 47 6.99 -1.06 -9.84
N ALA A 48 7.46 -0.53 -8.71
CA ALA A 48 8.86 -0.24 -8.44
C ALA A 48 9.51 -1.31 -7.54
N GLY A 49 9.90 -2.43 -8.15
CA GLY A 49 10.51 -3.57 -7.46
C GLY A 49 11.98 -3.86 -7.79
N ARG A 50 12.64 -3.05 -8.64
CA ARG A 50 14.01 -3.40 -9.08
C ARG A 50 15.13 -3.12 -8.07
N ASN A 51 14.89 -2.33 -7.02
CA ASN A 51 15.91 -1.98 -6.03
C ASN A 51 15.42 -2.05 -4.57
N VAL A 52 14.30 -2.70 -4.27
CA VAL A 52 13.94 -2.97 -2.87
C VAL A 52 14.79 -4.14 -2.40
N VAL A 53 15.97 -3.84 -1.84
CA VAL A 53 16.96 -4.84 -1.36
C VAL A 53 16.34 -5.76 -0.30
N ASN A 54 15.29 -5.31 0.38
CA ASN A 54 14.58 -6.10 1.37
C ASN A 54 13.04 -5.93 1.26
N PRO A 55 12.33 -6.88 0.60
CA PRO A 55 10.88 -6.81 0.40
C PRO A 55 10.08 -6.73 1.72
N SER A 56 10.63 -7.19 2.83
CA SER A 56 9.99 -7.11 4.15
C SER A 56 10.15 -5.75 4.85
N GLN A 57 10.85 -4.80 4.23
CA GLN A 57 11.03 -3.43 4.73
C GLN A 57 10.43 -2.38 3.78
N SER A 58 9.66 -2.79 2.79
CA SER A 58 8.96 -1.88 1.89
C SER A 58 7.55 -1.60 2.40
N LEU A 59 7.20 -0.31 2.51
CA LEU A 59 5.82 0.15 2.74
C LEU A 59 4.94 0.01 1.49
N GLN A 60 5.40 -0.69 0.44
CA GLN A 60 4.60 -0.94 -0.74
C GLN A 60 3.59 -2.04 -0.49
N ASP A 61 2.33 -1.75 -0.79
CA ASP A 61 1.27 -2.76 -0.74
C ASP A 61 1.49 -3.83 -1.81
N ARG A 62 1.56 -5.09 -1.37
CA ARG A 62 1.80 -6.25 -2.22
C ARG A 62 1.00 -7.44 -1.73
N GLY A 63 0.17 -7.98 -2.62
CA GLY A 63 -0.63 -9.16 -2.32
C GLY A 63 -2.01 -8.76 -1.80
N TRP A 64 -2.57 -9.57 -0.91
CA TRP A 64 -3.92 -9.39 -0.37
C TRP A 64 -3.89 -8.62 0.94
N HIS A 65 -4.78 -7.65 1.07
CA HIS A 65 -4.94 -6.81 2.24
C HIS A 65 -6.40 -6.82 2.67
N LEU A 66 -6.62 -7.01 3.97
CA LEU A 66 -7.95 -7.04 4.59
C LEU A 66 -7.98 -6.02 5.72
N VAL A 67 -8.96 -5.13 5.68
CA VAL A 67 -9.28 -4.20 6.77
C VAL A 67 -10.70 -4.49 7.23
N VAL A 68 -10.87 -4.59 8.55
CA VAL A 68 -12.17 -4.62 9.22
C VAL A 68 -12.12 -3.60 10.33
N ARG A 69 -13.03 -2.63 10.31
CA ARG A 69 -13.22 -1.66 11.38
C ARG A 69 -14.63 -1.80 11.92
N ALA A 70 -14.74 -1.85 13.23
CA ALA A 70 -16.00 -1.83 13.94
C ALA A 70 -15.94 -0.76 15.03
N ASP A 71 -16.84 0.22 14.96
CA ASP A 71 -17.03 1.27 15.97
C ASP A 71 -18.40 1.06 16.61
N PHE A 72 -18.40 0.69 17.89
CA PHE A 72 -19.58 0.40 18.71
C PHE A 72 -19.75 1.45 19.81
#